data_AF-A0A2J7RCN2-F1
#
_entry.id   AF-A0A2J7RCN2-F1
#
_cell.length_a   1.000
_cell.length_b   1.000
_cell.length_c   1.000
_cell.angle_alpha   90.00
_cell.angle_beta   90.00
_cell.angle_gamma   90.00
#
_symmetry.space_group_name_H-M   'P 1'
#
loop_
_entity.id
_entity.type
_entity.pdbx_description
1 polymer ?
#
loop_
_entity_poly.entity_id
_entity_poly.type
_entity_poly.pdbx_seq_one_letter_code
_entity_poly.pdbx_strand_id
1 'polypeptide(L)'
;MEVVRQSILRSPRCSARKHAVALDISNRSMRRILHEPLNFHPYKMVVVQELSPRDFQNQITACETLFETLPPDALVFFSDEAHFHLSGYVNKQNMHYWSGSNPRELHESLLHSDKVTVWCALSRVGVIGPYFFEEDNHAVTVNSQRYVDMIKNFFELALEEMHLGNVWFQQDGATAHTARASMTVLRAKFPRRLISLRGDIPWAAHSPDLTPCDIFYGDTSRQREFKEKINVTDHRNNDTVSFNPRDTWYFSMRKSEGLTGNEMLTIPHPALLATALTTERERPAALKILNKAIPAIFGNPASMFLTTSARNILFDGIPIYCNVTDFSSKAVCSEIKKRKDKFQQLDENIYGFSFFGMRNGTAGERFQVKRGIENIKELGQVVQFKGEKKLTIWSGDKCNNFMGTDSTIFPPFLTPNDTIAAFTPEICRSIAAYYTGSITYKGIKAYKYSADFGDASRDPDLTCFCTTPDTCFKKGLHDLTNCVGAPIVASLPHFYLADREYQTGVVGLNPTKEKHEILSIFEPMTSTPLLAHRRLQLSIALHKVDAIDLMQEVPTVIFPILWIDEVCAFPTLHATLSVLVAS
;
A
#
# COMPACT_ATOMS: atom_id res chain seq x y z
N MET A 1 -8.09 -32.25 -31.25
CA MET A 1 -9.29 -32.06 -30.39
C MET A 1 -9.36 -33.12 -29.30
N GLU A 2 -9.29 -34.41 -29.62
CA GLU A 2 -9.33 -35.47 -28.61
C GLU A 2 -8.19 -35.40 -27.58
N VAL A 3 -6.97 -35.02 -28.01
CA VAL A 3 -5.84 -34.76 -27.10
C VAL A 3 -6.13 -33.65 -26.08
N VAL A 4 -6.88 -32.60 -26.49
CA VAL A 4 -7.29 -31.50 -25.60
C VAL A 4 -8.33 -32.00 -24.59
N ARG A 5 -9.32 -32.80 -25.04
CA ARG A 5 -10.33 -33.42 -24.18
C ARG A 5 -9.66 -34.30 -23.11
N GLN A 6 -8.77 -35.20 -23.52
CA GLN A 6 -8.06 -36.10 -22.60
C GLN A 6 -7.15 -35.33 -21.62
N SER A 7 -6.47 -34.28 -22.08
CA SER A 7 -5.64 -33.43 -21.23
C SER A 7 -6.46 -32.77 -20.12
N ILE A 8 -7.65 -32.26 -20.45
CA ILE A 8 -8.54 -31.63 -19.47
C ILE A 8 -9.17 -32.65 -18.52
N LEU A 9 -9.65 -33.79 -19.04
CA LEU A 9 -10.21 -34.85 -18.19
C LEU A 9 -9.20 -35.40 -17.18
N ARG A 10 -7.91 -35.45 -17.56
CA ARG A 10 -6.82 -35.90 -16.67
C ARG A 10 -6.45 -34.89 -15.59
N SER A 11 -6.71 -33.60 -15.79
CA SER A 11 -6.35 -32.54 -14.85
C SER A 11 -7.33 -31.37 -14.92
N PRO A 12 -8.60 -31.57 -14.53
CA PRO A 12 -9.69 -30.61 -14.76
C PRO A 12 -9.54 -29.29 -13.97
N ARG A 13 -8.67 -29.29 -12.95
CA ARG A 13 -8.35 -28.13 -12.10
C ARG A 13 -7.20 -27.26 -12.65
N CYS A 14 -6.53 -27.69 -13.71
CA CYS A 14 -5.47 -26.92 -14.34
C CYS A 14 -6.03 -25.84 -15.28
N SER A 15 -5.36 -24.69 -15.35
CA SER A 15 -5.86 -23.59 -16.18
C SER A 15 -5.71 -23.90 -17.67
N ALA A 16 -6.63 -23.39 -18.50
CA ALA A 16 -6.56 -23.54 -19.96
C ALA A 16 -5.21 -23.04 -20.52
N ARG A 17 -4.59 -22.02 -19.90
CA ARG A 17 -3.25 -21.55 -20.28
C ARG A 17 -2.16 -22.59 -20.04
N LYS A 18 -2.22 -23.33 -18.92
CA LYS A 18 -1.26 -24.41 -18.62
C LYS A 18 -1.45 -25.59 -19.59
N HIS A 19 -2.69 -25.94 -19.91
CA HIS A 19 -2.95 -26.95 -20.96
C HIS A 19 -2.48 -26.50 -22.33
N ALA A 20 -2.66 -25.23 -22.68
CA ALA A 20 -2.16 -24.66 -23.94
C ALA A 20 -0.63 -24.78 -24.06
N VAL A 21 0.10 -24.46 -22.97
CA VAL A 21 1.56 -24.63 -22.89
C VAL A 21 1.96 -26.10 -22.97
N ALA A 22 1.28 -26.99 -22.23
CA ALA A 22 1.61 -28.42 -22.21
C ALA A 22 1.33 -29.14 -23.55
N LEU A 23 0.40 -28.61 -24.35
CA LEU A 23 0.01 -29.16 -25.65
C LEU A 23 0.62 -28.40 -26.84
N ASP A 24 1.51 -27.44 -26.57
CA ASP A 24 2.15 -26.57 -27.56
C ASP A 24 1.17 -25.92 -28.56
N ILE A 25 0.05 -25.41 -28.04
CA ILE A 25 -0.96 -24.69 -28.83
C ILE A 25 -1.19 -23.29 -28.26
N SER A 26 -1.65 -22.37 -29.12
CA SER A 26 -2.00 -21.03 -28.66
C SER A 26 -3.16 -21.07 -27.64
N ASN A 27 -3.13 -20.17 -26.66
CA ASN A 27 -4.21 -20.01 -25.68
C ASN A 27 -5.56 -19.72 -26.37
N ARG A 28 -5.54 -19.02 -27.51
CA ARG A 28 -6.73 -18.76 -28.33
C ARG A 28 -7.31 -20.06 -28.90
N SER A 29 -6.46 -20.91 -29.47
CA SER A 29 -6.85 -22.22 -29.98
C SER A 29 -7.37 -23.13 -28.88
N MET A 30 -6.73 -23.15 -27.70
CA MET A 30 -7.18 -23.92 -26.56
C MET A 30 -8.59 -23.50 -26.10
N ARG A 31 -8.83 -22.19 -25.93
CA ARG A 31 -10.15 -21.68 -25.53
C ARG A 31 -11.22 -21.95 -26.60
N ARG A 32 -10.88 -21.79 -27.87
CA ARG A 32 -11.77 -22.13 -28.98
C ARG A 32 -12.17 -23.60 -28.95
N ILE A 33 -11.19 -24.50 -28.75
CA ILE A 33 -11.44 -25.95 -28.66
C ILE A 33 -12.27 -26.32 -27.42
N LEU A 34 -12.05 -25.66 -26.28
CA LEU A 34 -12.86 -25.88 -25.08
C LEU A 34 -14.32 -25.47 -25.29
N HIS A 35 -14.55 -24.31 -25.91
CA HIS A 35 -15.90 -23.73 -26.04
C HIS A 35 -16.72 -24.28 -27.21
N GLU A 36 -16.15 -24.39 -28.42
CA GLU A 36 -16.95 -24.73 -29.61
C GLU A 36 -17.07 -26.25 -29.81
N PRO A 37 -15.98 -27.03 -30.03
CA PRO A 37 -16.11 -28.45 -30.32
C PRO A 37 -16.22 -29.35 -29.08
N LEU A 38 -15.74 -28.93 -27.90
CA LEU A 38 -15.84 -29.75 -26.68
C LEU A 38 -17.00 -29.36 -25.76
N ASN A 39 -17.57 -28.16 -25.95
CA ASN A 39 -18.66 -27.62 -25.14
C ASN A 39 -18.40 -27.68 -23.62
N PHE A 40 -17.15 -27.46 -23.21
CA PHE A 40 -16.76 -27.41 -21.80
C PHE A 40 -16.94 -26.00 -21.26
N HIS A 41 -17.44 -25.92 -20.03
CA HIS A 41 -17.62 -24.66 -19.32
C HIS A 41 -16.69 -24.59 -18.10
N PRO A 42 -16.12 -23.41 -17.79
CA PRO A 42 -15.39 -23.21 -16.56
C PRO A 42 -16.39 -23.01 -15.41
N TYR A 43 -16.52 -24.01 -14.55
CA TYR A 43 -17.29 -23.91 -13.32
C TYR A 43 -16.40 -23.35 -12.20
N LYS A 44 -16.80 -22.21 -11.64
CA LYS A 44 -16.16 -21.59 -10.47
C LYS A 44 -16.87 -22.07 -9.21
N MET A 45 -16.11 -22.41 -8.17
CA MET A 45 -16.68 -22.62 -6.85
C MET A 45 -17.20 -21.27 -6.33
N VAL A 46 -18.51 -21.15 -6.22
CA VAL A 46 -19.19 -19.97 -5.67
C VAL A 46 -19.85 -20.42 -4.39
N VAL A 47 -19.37 -19.92 -3.25
CA VAL A 47 -20.14 -19.94 -2.00
C VAL A 47 -20.93 -18.66 -1.99
N VAL A 48 -22.19 -18.75 -2.43
CA VAL A 48 -23.16 -17.67 -2.28
C VAL A 48 -24.14 -18.09 -1.20
N GLN A 49 -24.51 -17.15 -0.33
CA GLN A 49 -25.85 -17.23 0.23
C GLN A 49 -26.82 -16.93 -0.91
N GLU A 50 -27.85 -17.75 -1.04
CA GLU A 50 -28.85 -17.60 -2.09
C GLU A 50 -29.50 -16.22 -1.95
N LEU A 51 -29.10 -15.28 -2.81
CA LEU A 51 -29.75 -13.97 -2.91
C LEU A 51 -31.10 -14.18 -3.59
N SER A 52 -32.16 -13.92 -2.84
CA SER A 52 -33.50 -13.91 -3.36
C SER A 52 -33.75 -12.57 -4.08
N PRO A 53 -34.65 -12.51 -5.08
CA PRO A 53 -35.11 -11.24 -5.66
C PRO A 53 -35.62 -10.24 -4.62
N ARG A 54 -36.02 -10.73 -3.45
CA ARG A 54 -36.45 -9.93 -2.31
C ARG A 54 -35.29 -9.16 -1.66
N ASP A 55 -34.06 -9.67 -1.68
CA ASP A 55 -32.91 -9.02 -1.06
C ASP A 55 -32.51 -7.74 -1.82
N PHE A 56 -32.58 -7.78 -3.16
CA PHE A 56 -32.37 -6.59 -3.99
C PHE A 56 -33.42 -5.51 -3.72
N GLN A 57 -34.69 -5.91 -3.60
CA GLN A 57 -35.76 -4.97 -3.26
C GLN A 57 -35.56 -4.38 -1.85
N ASN A 58 -35.13 -5.20 -0.88
CA ASN A 58 -34.84 -4.75 0.47
C ASN A 58 -33.67 -3.75 0.51
N GLN A 59 -32.64 -3.95 -0.31
CA GLN A 59 -31.52 -3.03 -0.46
C GLN A 59 -31.96 -1.67 -1.00
N ILE A 60 -32.72 -1.65 -2.10
CA ILE A 60 -33.25 -0.41 -2.67
C ILE A 60 -34.08 0.34 -1.63
N THR A 61 -35.01 -0.36 -0.98
CA THR A 61 -35.86 0.25 0.05
C THR A 61 -35.06 0.77 1.24
N ALA A 62 -33.99 0.09 1.66
CA ALA A 62 -33.11 0.58 2.71
C ALA A 62 -32.37 1.86 2.29
N CYS A 63 -31.84 1.92 1.07
CA CYS A 63 -31.18 3.12 0.53
C CYS A 63 -32.15 4.31 0.40
N GLU A 64 -33.35 4.08 -0.14
CA GLU A 64 -34.40 5.11 -0.25
C GLU A 64 -34.80 5.63 1.13
N THR A 65 -35.02 4.72 2.09
CA THR A 65 -35.38 5.09 3.48
C THR A 65 -34.28 5.90 4.15
N LEU A 66 -33.00 5.52 3.96
CA LEU A 66 -31.86 6.28 4.48
C LEU A 66 -31.81 7.68 3.88
N PHE A 67 -32.02 7.81 2.57
CA PHE A 67 -32.00 9.09 1.88
C PHE A 67 -33.14 10.02 2.34
N GLU A 68 -34.33 9.47 2.59
CA GLU A 68 -35.49 10.24 3.05
C GLU A 68 -35.44 10.61 4.54
N THR A 69 -34.87 9.74 5.37
CA THR A 69 -34.94 9.86 6.83
C THR A 69 -33.73 10.57 7.44
N LEU A 70 -32.55 10.45 6.84
CA LEU A 70 -31.34 11.06 7.38
C LEU A 70 -31.28 12.56 7.04
N PRO A 71 -31.08 13.45 8.02
CA PRO A 71 -30.86 14.85 7.74
C PRO A 71 -29.52 15.06 6.99
N PRO A 72 -29.40 16.10 6.13
CA PRO A 72 -28.18 16.32 5.34
C PRO A 72 -26.89 16.50 6.15
N ASP A 73 -27.01 16.91 7.41
CA ASP A 73 -25.91 17.10 8.36
C ASP A 73 -25.75 15.93 9.35
N ALA A 74 -26.47 14.83 9.14
CA ALA A 74 -26.42 13.64 9.99
C ALA A 74 -24.97 13.14 10.17
N LEU A 75 -24.56 13.01 11.43
CA LEU A 75 -23.30 12.39 11.76
C LEU A 75 -23.52 10.90 12.01
N VAL A 76 -23.25 10.06 11.01
CA VAL A 76 -23.46 8.61 11.09
C VAL A 76 -22.15 7.89 11.36
N PHE A 77 -22.14 7.01 12.36
CA PHE A 77 -21.08 6.03 12.60
C PHE A 77 -21.53 4.68 12.04
N PHE A 78 -20.87 4.24 10.97
CA PHE A 78 -21.02 2.89 10.42
C PHE A 78 -20.09 1.96 11.19
N SER A 79 -20.56 0.78 11.58
CA SER A 79 -19.75 -0.17 12.34
C SER A 79 -19.77 -1.56 11.72
N ASP A 80 -18.67 -2.30 11.91
CA ASP A 80 -18.53 -3.64 11.36
C ASP A 80 -17.44 -4.45 12.08
N GLU A 81 -17.45 -5.77 11.88
CA GLU A 81 -16.42 -6.70 12.32
C GLU A 81 -15.62 -7.33 11.18
N ALA A 82 -14.29 -7.21 11.25
CA ALA A 82 -13.37 -7.95 10.41
C ALA A 82 -12.91 -9.25 11.07
N HIS A 83 -12.99 -10.38 10.35
CA HIS A 83 -12.44 -11.68 10.79
C HIS A 83 -11.10 -11.99 10.13
N PHE A 84 -10.05 -12.15 10.93
CA PHE A 84 -8.71 -12.54 10.49
C PHE A 84 -8.43 -14.00 10.85
N HIS A 85 -8.45 -14.89 9.87
CA HIS A 85 -8.17 -16.31 10.06
C HIS A 85 -6.66 -16.58 10.16
N LEU A 86 -6.20 -17.16 11.26
CA LEU A 86 -4.78 -17.38 11.56
C LEU A 86 -4.20 -18.64 10.87
N SER A 87 -5.05 -19.50 10.30
CA SER A 87 -4.65 -20.81 9.76
C SER A 87 -4.44 -20.87 8.22
N GLY A 88 -4.49 -19.74 7.51
CA GLY A 88 -4.14 -19.69 6.08
C GLY A 88 -5.09 -20.48 5.15
N TYR A 89 -6.41 -20.41 5.36
CA TYR A 89 -7.40 -21.19 4.62
C TYR A 89 -7.55 -20.82 3.12
N VAL A 90 -8.08 -21.79 2.37
CA VAL A 90 -8.17 -21.97 0.91
C VAL A 90 -8.70 -20.75 0.12
N ASN A 91 -7.95 -20.36 -0.91
CA ASN A 91 -8.32 -19.31 -1.87
C ASN A 91 -9.39 -19.80 -2.87
N LYS A 92 -10.66 -19.40 -2.61
CA LYS A 92 -11.86 -19.69 -3.41
C LYS A 92 -11.79 -19.20 -4.88
N GLN A 93 -10.89 -18.27 -5.21
CA GLN A 93 -10.70 -17.73 -6.57
C GLN A 93 -9.87 -18.64 -7.48
N ASN A 94 -9.27 -19.72 -6.94
CA ASN A 94 -8.35 -20.61 -7.66
C ASN A 94 -8.93 -22.00 -7.97
N MET A 95 -10.19 -22.28 -7.60
CA MET A 95 -10.86 -23.55 -7.86
C MET A 95 -11.80 -23.42 -9.07
N HIS A 96 -11.25 -23.60 -10.27
CA HIS A 96 -12.00 -23.68 -11.53
C HIS A 96 -11.97 -25.11 -12.08
N TYR A 97 -13.13 -25.61 -12.49
CA TYR A 97 -13.29 -26.95 -13.06
C TYR A 97 -13.79 -26.82 -14.49
N TRP A 98 -13.04 -27.35 -15.46
CA TRP A 98 -13.57 -27.51 -16.82
C TRP A 98 -14.34 -28.82 -16.91
N SER A 99 -15.64 -28.74 -17.18
CA SER A 99 -16.49 -29.92 -17.36
C SER A 99 -17.57 -29.65 -18.41
N GLY A 100 -18.12 -30.70 -19.02
CA GLY A 100 -19.31 -30.63 -19.88
C GLY A 100 -20.63 -30.50 -19.11
N SER A 101 -20.60 -30.78 -17.80
CA SER A 101 -21.74 -30.64 -16.89
C SER A 101 -21.27 -30.26 -15.48
N ASN A 102 -22.08 -29.52 -14.72
CA ASN A 102 -21.72 -29.09 -13.36
C ASN A 102 -21.43 -30.32 -12.47
N PRO A 103 -20.21 -30.45 -11.89
CA PRO A 103 -19.80 -31.66 -11.18
C PRO A 103 -20.43 -31.86 -9.79
N ARG A 104 -21.16 -30.87 -9.24
CA ARG A 104 -21.80 -30.93 -7.89
C ARG A 104 -20.86 -31.46 -6.77
N GLU A 105 -19.57 -31.12 -6.80
CA GLU A 105 -18.64 -31.48 -5.71
C GLU A 105 -18.97 -30.67 -4.44
N LEU A 106 -19.25 -31.37 -3.34
CA LEU A 106 -19.39 -30.78 -2.01
C LEU A 106 -18.02 -30.78 -1.30
N HIS A 107 -17.65 -29.65 -0.71
CA HIS A 107 -16.41 -29.52 0.06
C HIS A 107 -16.75 -29.18 1.52
N GLU A 108 -16.53 -30.14 2.42
CA GLU A 108 -16.70 -29.93 3.86
C GLU A 108 -15.47 -29.23 4.43
N SER A 109 -15.70 -28.15 5.20
CA SER A 109 -14.67 -27.40 5.91
C SER A 109 -14.84 -27.55 7.43
N LEU A 110 -13.73 -27.50 8.17
CA LEU A 110 -13.73 -27.53 9.63
C LEU A 110 -14.51 -26.34 10.22
N LEU A 111 -15.40 -26.62 11.18
CA LEU A 111 -16.32 -25.67 11.80
C LEU A 111 -15.62 -24.58 12.65
N HIS A 112 -14.36 -24.80 13.04
CA HIS A 112 -13.63 -23.96 14.01
C HIS A 112 -12.19 -23.69 13.55
N SER A 113 -12.00 -22.74 12.63
CA SER A 113 -10.67 -22.17 12.36
C SER A 113 -10.36 -21.06 13.36
N ASP A 114 -9.13 -21.02 13.88
CA ASP A 114 -8.67 -19.91 14.72
C ASP A 114 -8.80 -18.58 13.95
N LYS A 115 -9.58 -17.65 14.50
CA LYS A 115 -9.82 -16.33 13.92
C LYS A 115 -9.79 -15.24 14.99
N VAL A 116 -9.18 -14.11 14.68
CA VAL A 116 -9.27 -12.87 15.46
C VAL A 116 -10.42 -12.05 14.90
N THR A 117 -11.31 -11.55 15.76
CA THR A 117 -12.38 -10.63 15.33
C THR A 117 -12.08 -9.24 15.85
N VAL A 118 -12.12 -8.26 14.96
CA VAL A 118 -11.84 -6.85 15.27
C VAL A 118 -13.04 -6.02 14.89
N TRP A 119 -13.45 -5.12 15.78
CA TRP A 119 -14.54 -4.18 15.54
C TRP A 119 -14.01 -2.76 15.35
N CYS A 120 -14.67 -1.96 14.49
CA CYS A 120 -14.51 -0.51 14.44
C CYS A 120 -15.81 0.19 14.04
N ALA A 121 -15.84 1.49 14.25
CA ALA A 121 -16.83 2.40 13.71
C ALA A 121 -16.18 3.57 12.96
N LEU A 122 -16.69 3.88 11.77
CA LEU A 122 -16.22 4.94 10.90
C LEU A 122 -17.29 6.04 10.74
N SER A 123 -16.86 7.30 10.81
CA SER A 123 -17.68 8.46 10.51
C SER A 123 -16.87 9.56 9.84
N ARG A 124 -17.54 10.59 9.30
CA ARG A 124 -16.88 11.77 8.70
C ARG A 124 -15.98 12.56 9.66
N VAL A 125 -16.12 12.34 10.96
CA VAL A 125 -15.32 13.00 12.03
C VAL A 125 -14.16 12.15 12.53
N GLY A 126 -14.03 10.90 12.07
CA GLY A 126 -12.96 10.00 12.48
C GLY A 126 -13.40 8.55 12.67
N VAL A 127 -12.48 7.75 13.21
CA VAL A 127 -12.63 6.31 13.41
C VAL A 127 -12.55 6.00 14.89
N ILE A 128 -13.45 5.16 15.38
CA ILE A 128 -13.44 4.62 16.74
C ILE A 128 -13.17 3.12 16.65
N GLY A 129 -11.98 2.70 17.11
CA GLY A 129 -11.45 1.35 16.93
C GLY A 129 -9.92 1.37 16.80
N PRO A 130 -9.26 0.22 16.58
CA PRO A 130 -9.82 -1.13 16.60
C PRO A 130 -10.10 -1.65 18.02
N TYR A 131 -11.21 -2.36 18.20
CA TYR A 131 -11.47 -3.16 19.39
C TYR A 131 -11.27 -4.64 19.09
N PHE A 132 -10.34 -5.29 19.79
CA PHE A 132 -10.06 -6.72 19.64
C PHE A 132 -10.94 -7.51 20.60
N PHE A 133 -11.69 -8.48 20.08
CA PHE A 133 -12.37 -9.45 20.93
C PHE A 133 -11.37 -10.51 21.39
N GLU A 134 -10.69 -10.24 22.49
CA GLU A 134 -9.71 -11.13 23.12
C GLU A 134 -9.86 -11.21 24.64
N GLU A 135 -9.57 -12.39 25.20
CA GLU A 135 -9.47 -12.64 26.65
C GLU A 135 -8.15 -13.38 26.89
N ASP A 136 -7.33 -12.94 27.85
CA ASP A 136 -6.00 -13.53 28.15
C ASP A 136 -5.11 -13.73 26.91
N ASN A 137 -5.07 -12.74 26.00
CA ASN A 137 -4.38 -12.78 24.70
C ASN A 137 -4.85 -13.89 23.72
N HIS A 138 -6.06 -14.43 23.91
CA HIS A 138 -6.66 -15.37 22.98
C HIS A 138 -7.90 -14.77 22.33
N ALA A 139 -8.03 -14.94 21.01
CA ALA A 139 -9.19 -14.47 20.28
C ALA A 139 -10.46 -15.20 20.72
N VAL A 140 -11.52 -14.43 20.97
CA VAL A 140 -12.80 -14.96 21.42
C VAL A 140 -13.92 -14.68 20.44
N THR A 141 -14.94 -15.53 20.45
CA THR A 141 -16.12 -15.34 19.60
C THR A 141 -16.97 -14.18 20.10
N VAL A 142 -17.41 -13.32 19.19
CA VAL A 142 -18.34 -12.23 19.48
C VAL A 142 -19.71 -12.81 19.82
N ASN A 143 -20.14 -12.59 21.04
CA ASN A 143 -21.50 -12.88 21.50
C ASN A 143 -22.16 -11.58 21.95
N SER A 144 -23.47 -11.61 22.22
CA SER A 144 -24.20 -10.39 22.59
C SER A 144 -23.67 -9.72 23.86
N GLN A 145 -23.14 -10.47 24.83
CA GLN A 145 -22.63 -9.90 26.07
C GLN A 145 -21.32 -9.13 25.81
N ARG A 146 -20.36 -9.78 25.15
CA ARG A 146 -19.08 -9.15 24.75
C ARG A 146 -19.30 -7.94 23.84
N TYR A 147 -20.27 -8.03 22.94
CA TYR A 147 -20.64 -6.89 22.09
C TYR A 147 -21.21 -5.73 22.91
N VAL A 148 -22.11 -6.00 23.86
CA VAL A 148 -22.62 -4.97 24.79
C VAL A 148 -21.50 -4.34 25.62
N ASP A 149 -20.56 -5.16 26.11
CA ASP A 149 -19.44 -4.68 26.91
C ASP A 149 -18.52 -3.77 26.07
N MET A 150 -18.26 -4.13 24.81
CA MET A 150 -17.55 -3.28 23.85
C MET A 150 -18.29 -1.96 23.61
N ILE A 151 -19.61 -2.00 23.35
CA ILE A 151 -20.39 -0.77 23.11
C ILE A 151 -20.28 0.17 24.32
N LYS A 152 -20.53 -0.33 25.53
CA LYS A 152 -20.55 0.51 26.74
C LYS A 152 -19.19 1.02 27.17
N ASN A 153 -18.18 0.14 27.16
CA ASN A 153 -16.89 0.43 27.78
C ASN A 153 -15.81 0.86 26.78
N PHE A 154 -16.11 0.87 25.48
CA PHE A 154 -15.18 1.33 24.46
C PHE A 154 -15.82 2.37 23.54
N PHE A 155 -16.90 2.00 22.84
CA PHE A 155 -17.50 2.89 21.84
C PHE A 155 -18.17 4.12 22.46
N GLU A 156 -18.99 3.94 23.49
CA GLU A 156 -19.68 5.05 24.16
C GLU A 156 -18.71 6.02 24.83
N LEU A 157 -17.64 5.51 25.47
CA LEU A 157 -16.60 6.35 26.08
C LEU A 157 -15.86 7.18 25.02
N ALA A 158 -15.53 6.58 23.88
CA ALA A 158 -14.88 7.30 22.79
C ALA A 158 -15.77 8.43 22.21
N LEU A 159 -17.08 8.21 22.10
CA LEU A 159 -18.01 9.27 21.68
C LEU A 159 -18.04 10.44 22.68
N GLU A 160 -17.98 10.14 23.98
CA GLU A 160 -17.94 11.14 25.05
C GLU A 160 -16.62 11.95 25.02
N GLU A 161 -15.48 11.28 24.83
CA GLU A 161 -14.18 11.94 24.67
C GLU A 161 -14.12 12.85 23.44
N MET A 162 -14.77 12.46 22.34
CA MET A 162 -14.87 13.28 21.13
C MET A 162 -15.88 14.43 21.26
N HIS A 163 -16.57 14.55 22.41
CA HIS A 163 -17.62 15.55 22.66
C HIS A 163 -18.74 15.51 21.60
N LEU A 164 -19.03 14.32 21.07
CA LEU A 164 -20.04 14.12 20.02
C LEU A 164 -21.40 13.83 20.66
N GLY A 165 -22.36 14.73 20.43
CA GLY A 165 -23.72 14.57 20.93
C GLY A 165 -24.59 13.67 20.05
N ASN A 166 -25.34 14.27 19.13
CA ASN A 166 -26.39 13.60 18.36
C ASN A 166 -25.84 12.82 17.16
N VAL A 167 -25.28 11.64 17.39
CA VAL A 167 -24.81 10.72 16.33
C VAL A 167 -25.82 9.65 15.95
N TRP A 168 -25.84 9.24 14.70
CA TRP A 168 -26.53 8.04 14.23
C TRP A 168 -25.58 6.85 14.31
N PHE A 169 -26.09 5.69 14.67
CA PHE A 169 -25.30 4.47 14.75
C PHE A 169 -25.84 3.42 13.79
N GLN A 170 -24.97 2.86 12.95
CA GLN A 170 -25.28 1.78 12.03
C GLN A 170 -24.53 0.51 12.44
N GLN A 171 -25.24 -0.62 12.39
CA GLN A 171 -24.70 -1.97 12.53
C GLN A 171 -25.44 -2.94 11.61
N ASP A 172 -24.80 -4.05 11.25
CA ASP A 172 -25.38 -5.06 10.38
C ASP A 172 -26.43 -5.96 11.08
N GLY A 173 -26.84 -7.03 10.39
CA GLY A 173 -27.85 -7.99 10.86
C GLY A 173 -27.31 -9.15 11.70
N ALA A 174 -26.04 -9.15 12.13
CA ALA A 174 -25.44 -10.28 12.84
C ALA A 174 -26.22 -10.66 14.11
N THR A 175 -26.12 -11.94 14.52
CA THR A 175 -26.88 -12.45 15.67
C THR A 175 -26.53 -11.72 16.97
N ALA A 176 -25.26 -11.34 17.17
CA ALA A 176 -24.84 -10.57 18.33
C ALA A 176 -25.46 -9.15 18.34
N HIS A 177 -25.64 -8.53 17.18
CA HIS A 177 -26.17 -7.16 17.01
C HIS A 177 -27.67 -7.08 17.22
N THR A 178 -28.38 -8.09 16.71
CA THR A 178 -29.85 -8.16 16.74
C THR A 178 -30.40 -8.82 18.01
N ALA A 179 -29.51 -9.29 18.89
CA ALA A 179 -29.85 -9.83 20.19
C ALA A 179 -30.57 -8.77 21.06
N ARG A 180 -31.49 -9.23 21.92
CA ARG A 180 -32.28 -8.34 22.77
C ARG A 180 -31.39 -7.47 23.68
N ALA A 181 -30.30 -8.02 24.21
CA ALA A 181 -29.38 -7.30 25.08
C ALA A 181 -28.72 -6.11 24.34
N SER A 182 -28.13 -6.38 23.17
CA SER A 182 -27.49 -5.38 22.31
C SER A 182 -28.47 -4.29 21.86
N MET A 183 -29.62 -4.68 21.33
CA MET A 183 -30.65 -3.73 20.90
C MET A 183 -31.21 -2.89 22.04
N THR A 184 -31.27 -3.41 23.28
CA THR A 184 -31.72 -2.63 24.45
C THR A 184 -30.73 -1.51 24.77
N VAL A 185 -29.43 -1.80 24.73
CA VAL A 185 -28.37 -0.80 24.98
C VAL A 185 -28.35 0.24 23.87
N LEU A 186 -28.36 -0.20 22.61
CA LEU A 186 -28.28 0.69 21.46
C LEU A 186 -29.50 1.62 21.34
N ARG A 187 -30.71 1.12 21.61
CA ARG A 187 -31.92 1.97 21.60
C ARG A 187 -31.93 3.00 22.73
N ALA A 188 -31.33 2.67 23.87
CA ALA A 188 -31.20 3.62 24.97
C ALA A 188 -30.19 4.73 24.64
N LYS A 189 -29.05 4.40 24.01
CA LYS A 189 -28.01 5.37 23.63
C LYS A 189 -28.34 6.18 22.38
N PHE A 190 -28.97 5.57 21.38
CA PHE A 190 -29.30 6.18 20.08
C PHE A 190 -30.82 6.21 19.83
N PRO A 191 -31.60 6.90 20.67
CA PRO A 191 -33.06 6.93 20.52
C PRO A 191 -33.44 7.58 19.18
N ARG A 192 -34.23 6.86 18.37
CA ARG A 192 -34.67 7.26 17.02
C ARG A 192 -33.53 7.48 16.01
N ARG A 193 -32.34 6.97 16.30
CA ARG A 193 -31.10 7.19 15.54
C ARG A 193 -30.32 5.89 15.26
N LEU A 194 -31.00 4.75 15.35
CA LEU A 194 -30.39 3.44 15.16
C LEU A 194 -30.72 2.87 13.78
N ILE A 195 -29.69 2.64 12.97
CA ILE A 195 -29.77 1.97 11.66
C ILE A 195 -29.33 0.52 11.85
N SER A 196 -30.27 -0.42 11.79
CA SER A 196 -29.98 -1.85 12.00
C SER A 196 -31.13 -2.69 11.48
N LEU A 197 -30.94 -3.99 11.28
CA LEU A 197 -32.02 -4.90 10.83
C LEU A 197 -33.30 -4.80 11.69
N ARG A 198 -33.19 -4.44 12.97
CA ARG A 198 -34.32 -4.20 13.91
C ARG A 198 -34.31 -2.79 14.52
N GLY A 199 -33.63 -1.85 13.84
CA GLY A 199 -33.48 -0.46 14.27
C GLY A 199 -34.68 0.42 13.94
N ASP A 200 -34.48 1.73 14.07
CA ASP A 200 -35.43 2.75 13.63
C ASP A 200 -35.45 2.86 12.10
N ILE A 201 -34.28 2.72 11.46
CA ILE A 201 -34.14 2.54 10.01
C ILE A 201 -33.69 1.10 9.76
N PRO A 202 -34.46 0.29 9.00
CA PRO A 202 -34.10 -1.09 8.72
C PRO A 202 -32.90 -1.16 7.79
N TRP A 203 -31.81 -1.78 8.25
CA TRP A 203 -30.65 -2.09 7.42
C TRP A 203 -30.89 -3.39 6.64
N ALA A 204 -30.58 -3.41 5.35
CA ALA A 204 -30.75 -4.58 4.51
C ALA A 204 -29.74 -5.67 4.91
N ALA A 205 -30.22 -6.91 5.09
CA ALA A 205 -29.33 -8.05 5.29
C ALA A 205 -28.47 -8.28 4.04
N HIS A 206 -27.30 -8.92 4.19
CA HIS A 206 -26.43 -9.31 3.08
C HIS A 206 -25.98 -8.16 2.17
N SER A 207 -25.77 -6.97 2.73
CA SER A 207 -25.43 -5.74 1.99
C SER A 207 -24.07 -5.14 2.40
N PRO A 208 -22.96 -5.90 2.22
CA PRO A 208 -21.61 -5.44 2.61
C PRO A 208 -21.14 -4.24 1.77
N ASP A 209 -21.66 -4.07 0.56
CA ASP A 209 -21.39 -2.95 -0.32
C ASP A 209 -21.93 -1.60 0.19
N LEU A 210 -22.85 -1.63 1.16
CA LEU A 210 -23.42 -0.43 1.78
C LEU A 210 -22.66 0.02 3.04
N THR A 211 -21.71 -0.78 3.54
CA THR A 211 -20.97 -0.48 4.78
C THR A 211 -19.60 0.13 4.46
N PRO A 212 -19.32 1.40 4.81
CA PRO A 212 -18.00 2.02 4.62
C PRO A 212 -16.85 1.29 5.33
N CYS A 213 -17.13 0.57 6.43
CA CYS A 213 -16.12 -0.18 7.18
C CYS A 213 -15.53 -1.36 6.39
N ASP A 214 -16.34 -2.05 5.57
CA ASP A 214 -15.88 -3.10 4.66
C ASP A 214 -14.85 -2.56 3.64
N ILE A 215 -14.92 -1.26 3.32
CA ILE A 215 -13.96 -0.55 2.45
C ILE A 215 -12.75 -0.08 3.28
N PHE A 216 -12.97 0.49 4.47
CA PHE A 216 -11.93 1.05 5.34
C PHE A 216 -10.90 0.02 5.82
N TYR A 217 -11.28 -1.25 5.98
CA TYR A 217 -10.36 -2.30 6.42
C TYR A 217 -9.34 -2.74 5.34
N GLY A 218 -9.37 -2.19 4.12
CA GLY A 218 -8.56 -2.73 3.04
C GLY A 218 -8.34 -1.85 1.80
N ASP A 219 -7.94 -0.57 1.93
CA ASP A 219 -7.49 0.21 0.76
C ASP A 219 -6.05 -0.14 0.33
N THR A 220 -5.81 -1.42 0.01
CA THR A 220 -4.53 -1.91 -0.49
C THR A 220 -4.61 -2.19 -1.99
N SER A 221 -4.25 -1.22 -2.83
CA SER A 221 -4.02 -1.49 -4.25
C SER A 221 -2.77 -2.39 -4.39
N ARG A 222 -2.96 -3.65 -4.80
CA ARG A 222 -1.88 -4.63 -4.99
C ARG A 222 -1.48 -4.75 -6.46
N GLN A 223 -0.23 -4.44 -6.74
CA GLN A 223 0.42 -4.64 -8.03
C GLN A 223 1.27 -5.91 -7.97
N ARG A 224 1.30 -6.70 -9.05
CA ARG A 224 2.33 -7.73 -9.24
C ARG A 224 3.52 -7.08 -9.89
N GLU A 225 4.68 -7.29 -9.31
CA GLU A 225 5.94 -6.76 -9.80
C GLU A 225 6.79 -7.86 -10.42
N PHE A 226 7.38 -7.56 -11.57
CA PHE A 226 8.35 -8.39 -12.25
C PHE A 226 9.66 -7.61 -12.35
N LYS A 227 10.72 -8.16 -11.77
CA LYS A 227 12.07 -7.59 -11.81
C LYS A 227 12.95 -8.38 -12.76
N GLU A 228 13.65 -7.71 -13.66
CA GLU A 228 14.55 -8.30 -14.64
C GLU A 228 15.89 -7.55 -14.68
N LYS A 229 16.98 -8.25 -14.98
CA LYS A 229 18.29 -7.66 -15.25
C LYS A 229 18.52 -7.68 -16.75
N ILE A 230 18.52 -6.51 -17.40
CA ILE A 230 18.74 -6.36 -18.84
C ILE A 230 20.12 -5.76 -19.13
N ASN A 231 20.55 -5.84 -20.39
CA ASN A 231 21.86 -5.32 -20.84
C ASN A 231 23.04 -5.83 -19.97
N VAL A 232 22.96 -7.10 -19.60
CA VAL A 232 23.93 -7.77 -18.73
C VAL A 232 25.28 -7.87 -19.44
N THR A 233 26.34 -7.46 -18.77
CA THR A 233 27.71 -7.52 -19.28
C THR A 233 28.62 -8.11 -18.21
N ASP A 234 29.30 -9.18 -18.56
CA ASP A 234 30.24 -9.86 -17.67
C ASP A 234 31.65 -9.25 -17.82
N HIS A 235 32.27 -8.91 -16.69
CA HIS A 235 33.63 -8.39 -16.60
C HIS A 235 34.52 -9.38 -15.85
N ARG A 236 35.11 -10.32 -16.59
CA ARG A 236 35.93 -11.41 -16.01
C ARG A 236 37.19 -10.95 -15.31
N ASN A 237 37.76 -9.82 -15.73
CA ASN A 237 39.05 -9.31 -15.26
C ASN A 237 39.01 -8.72 -13.84
N ASN A 238 37.84 -8.37 -13.33
CA ASN A 238 37.69 -7.77 -11.99
C ASN A 238 36.56 -8.43 -11.17
N ASP A 239 36.10 -9.60 -11.62
CA ASP A 239 35.00 -10.37 -11.06
C ASP A 239 33.68 -9.60 -10.85
N THR A 240 33.28 -8.81 -11.85
CA THR A 240 32.03 -8.04 -11.78
C THR A 240 31.08 -8.36 -12.92
N VAL A 241 29.81 -8.01 -12.72
CA VAL A 241 28.75 -8.02 -13.73
C VAL A 241 28.03 -6.69 -13.69
N SER A 242 27.81 -6.11 -14.86
CA SER A 242 27.04 -4.87 -15.01
C SER A 242 25.68 -5.16 -15.63
N PHE A 243 24.63 -4.46 -15.19
CA PHE A 243 23.29 -4.62 -15.75
C PHE A 243 22.44 -3.37 -15.47
N ASN A 244 21.30 -3.28 -16.16
CA ASN A 244 20.26 -2.30 -15.87
C ASN A 244 19.06 -3.07 -15.28
N PRO A 245 18.56 -2.71 -14.08
CA PRO A 245 17.35 -3.31 -13.54
C PRO A 245 16.14 -2.82 -14.35
N ARG A 246 15.12 -3.66 -14.50
CA ARG A 246 13.84 -3.28 -15.10
C ARG A 246 12.72 -3.87 -14.27
N ASP A 247 11.93 -2.98 -13.65
CA ASP A 247 10.81 -3.34 -12.81
C ASP A 247 9.51 -3.02 -13.55
N THR A 248 8.61 -3.99 -13.64
CA THR A 248 7.32 -3.84 -14.32
C THR A 248 6.18 -4.17 -13.37
N TRP A 249 5.23 -3.26 -13.23
CA TRP A 249 4.07 -3.40 -12.36
C TRP A 249 2.80 -3.67 -13.16
N TYR A 250 2.05 -4.68 -12.73
CA TYR A 250 0.75 -5.03 -13.28
C TYR A 250 -0.32 -5.04 -12.19
N PHE A 251 -1.37 -4.27 -12.40
CA PHE A 251 -2.45 -4.20 -11.43
C PHE A 251 -3.13 -5.56 -11.27
N SER A 252 -3.33 -5.97 -10.03
CA SER A 252 -3.93 -7.25 -9.70
C SER A 252 -5.22 -7.03 -8.92
N MET A 253 -6.31 -6.76 -9.64
CA MET A 253 -7.67 -6.64 -9.07
C MET A 253 -8.00 -7.76 -8.08
N ARG A 254 -7.65 -9.02 -8.43
CA ARG A 254 -7.85 -10.20 -7.57
C ARG A 254 -7.17 -10.13 -6.20
N LYS A 255 -6.03 -9.43 -6.13
CA LYS A 255 -5.24 -9.28 -4.91
C LYS A 255 -5.54 -7.96 -4.20
N SER A 256 -6.31 -7.06 -4.81
CA SER A 256 -6.60 -5.71 -4.31
C SER A 256 -7.99 -5.64 -3.66
N GLU A 257 -8.49 -6.77 -3.15
CA GLU A 257 -9.70 -6.84 -2.30
C GLU A 257 -10.97 -6.18 -2.88
N GLY A 258 -11.07 -6.02 -4.20
CA GLY A 258 -12.22 -5.41 -4.89
C GLY A 258 -11.92 -4.06 -5.52
N LEU A 259 -10.79 -3.43 -5.16
CA LEU A 259 -10.32 -2.18 -5.74
C LEU A 259 -10.04 -2.32 -7.24
N THR A 260 -10.23 -1.21 -7.94
CA THR A 260 -10.12 -1.09 -9.40
C THR A 260 -8.90 -0.25 -9.81
N GLY A 261 -8.32 0.50 -8.87
CA GLY A 261 -7.33 1.55 -9.10
C GLY A 261 -7.97 2.90 -9.47
N ASN A 262 -9.28 2.94 -9.72
CA ASN A 262 -9.99 4.19 -10.04
C ASN A 262 -10.59 4.86 -8.81
N GLU A 263 -10.34 4.32 -7.61
CA GLU A 263 -10.81 4.89 -6.35
C GLU A 263 -10.26 6.30 -6.19
N MET A 264 -11.16 7.24 -5.89
CA MET A 264 -10.83 8.64 -5.72
C MET A 264 -10.27 8.87 -4.33
N LEU A 265 -9.04 9.36 -4.26
CA LEU A 265 -8.31 9.60 -3.03
C LEU A 265 -7.95 11.07 -2.95
N THR A 266 -8.03 11.63 -1.74
CA THR A 266 -7.61 12.99 -1.46
C THR A 266 -6.26 12.97 -0.76
N ILE A 267 -5.24 13.55 -1.39
CA ILE A 267 -3.87 13.61 -0.85
C ILE A 267 -3.33 15.03 -0.90
N PRO A 268 -2.31 15.40 -0.09
CA PRO A 268 -1.58 16.63 -0.31
C PRO A 268 -1.06 16.66 -1.75
N HIS A 269 -1.33 17.72 -2.50
CA HIS A 269 -1.04 17.79 -3.93
C HIS A 269 0.49 17.75 -4.15
N PRO A 270 1.07 16.62 -4.58
CA PRO A 270 2.52 16.42 -4.46
C PRO A 270 3.31 17.33 -5.41
N ALA A 271 2.84 17.51 -6.66
CA ALA A 271 3.51 18.39 -7.62
C ALA A 271 3.42 19.88 -7.24
N LEU A 272 2.26 20.35 -6.77
CA LEU A 272 2.06 21.73 -6.33
C LEU A 272 2.95 22.03 -5.12
N LEU A 273 2.86 21.20 -4.08
CA LEU A 273 3.61 21.39 -2.84
C LEU A 273 5.11 21.26 -3.06
N ALA A 274 5.57 20.29 -3.86
CA ALA A 274 6.98 20.18 -4.21
C ALA A 274 7.49 21.43 -4.94
N THR A 275 6.70 21.99 -5.86
CA THR A 275 7.06 23.21 -6.59
C THR A 275 7.11 24.42 -5.64
N ALA A 276 6.11 24.57 -4.77
CA ALA A 276 6.00 25.63 -3.78
C ALA A 276 7.21 25.67 -2.84
N LEU A 277 7.43 24.56 -2.14
CA LEU A 277 8.47 24.42 -1.12
C LEU A 277 9.89 24.43 -1.72
N THR A 278 10.08 23.86 -2.91
CA THR A 278 11.37 23.97 -3.61
C THR A 278 11.63 25.40 -4.06
N THR A 279 10.61 26.11 -4.55
CA THR A 279 10.73 27.52 -4.95
C THR A 279 11.05 28.40 -3.76
N GLU A 280 10.40 28.18 -2.61
CA GLU A 280 10.71 28.89 -1.38
C GLU A 280 12.18 28.74 -0.99
N ARG A 281 12.70 27.51 -1.03
CA ARG A 281 14.08 27.20 -0.67
C ARG A 281 15.10 27.76 -1.66
N GLU A 282 14.87 27.58 -2.95
CA GLU A 282 15.88 27.85 -3.99
C GLU A 282 15.74 29.25 -4.60
N ARG A 283 14.53 29.79 -4.68
CA ARG A 283 14.21 31.07 -5.34
C ARG A 283 13.04 31.79 -4.64
N PRO A 284 13.19 32.21 -3.36
CA PRO A 284 12.08 32.77 -2.57
C PRO A 284 11.44 34.01 -3.23
N ALA A 285 12.22 34.81 -3.96
CA ALA A 285 11.73 35.97 -4.72
C ALA A 285 10.70 35.60 -5.82
N ALA A 286 10.69 34.35 -6.29
CA ALA A 286 9.77 33.87 -7.32
C ALA A 286 8.43 33.36 -6.76
N LEU A 287 8.24 33.29 -5.44
CA LEU A 287 7.01 32.75 -4.83
C LEU A 287 5.75 33.50 -5.26
N LYS A 288 5.81 34.83 -5.39
CA LYS A 288 4.67 35.64 -5.87
C LYS A 288 4.31 35.36 -7.33
N ILE A 289 5.30 35.00 -8.15
CA ILE A 289 5.09 34.59 -9.54
C ILE A 289 4.44 33.20 -9.55
N LEU A 290 4.94 32.29 -8.72
CA LEU A 290 4.39 30.95 -8.57
C LEU A 290 2.93 31.00 -8.10
N ASN A 291 2.60 31.79 -7.07
CA ASN A 291 1.24 31.93 -6.56
C ASN A 291 0.24 32.34 -7.67
N LYS A 292 0.65 33.28 -8.54
CA LYS A 292 -0.15 33.68 -9.70
C LYS A 292 -0.29 32.59 -10.77
N ALA A 293 0.69 31.69 -10.89
CA ALA A 293 0.71 30.62 -11.88
C ALA A 293 -0.06 29.36 -11.43
N ILE A 294 -0.22 29.13 -10.13
CA ILE A 294 -0.85 27.92 -9.57
C ILE A 294 -2.21 27.61 -10.20
N PRO A 295 -3.15 28.56 -10.34
CA PRO A 295 -4.47 28.28 -10.93
C PRO A 295 -4.39 27.78 -12.38
N ALA A 296 -3.48 28.33 -13.18
CA ALA A 296 -3.36 27.94 -14.58
C ALA A 296 -2.63 26.59 -14.74
N ILE A 297 -1.58 26.34 -13.95
CA ILE A 297 -0.73 25.15 -14.08
C ILE A 297 -1.37 23.90 -13.46
N PHE A 298 -2.08 24.07 -12.35
CA PHE A 298 -2.64 22.95 -11.57
C PHE A 298 -4.16 22.82 -11.67
N GLY A 299 -4.79 23.48 -12.66
CA GLY A 299 -6.22 23.30 -12.94
C GLY A 299 -7.13 23.94 -11.88
N ASN A 300 -6.78 25.13 -11.41
CA ASN A 300 -7.51 25.92 -10.43
C ASN A 300 -7.81 25.17 -9.12
N PRO A 301 -6.77 24.71 -8.39
CA PRO A 301 -6.96 23.93 -7.18
C PRO A 301 -7.64 24.75 -6.09
N ALA A 302 -8.70 24.19 -5.49
CA ALA A 302 -9.44 24.82 -4.39
C ALA A 302 -8.70 24.78 -3.05
N SER A 303 -7.73 23.86 -2.90
CA SER A 303 -6.92 23.69 -1.70
C SER A 303 -5.54 23.14 -2.06
N MET A 304 -4.65 23.01 -1.07
CA MET A 304 -3.38 22.30 -1.22
C MET A 304 -3.53 20.77 -1.36
N PHE A 305 -4.76 20.25 -1.25
CA PHE A 305 -5.08 18.84 -1.46
C PHE A 305 -5.65 18.60 -2.85
N LEU A 306 -5.37 17.42 -3.39
CA LEU A 306 -5.82 16.94 -4.68
C LEU A 306 -6.67 15.69 -4.49
N THR A 307 -7.87 15.69 -5.06
CA THR A 307 -8.71 14.50 -5.18
C THR A 307 -8.60 13.92 -6.58
N THR A 308 -8.03 12.72 -6.72
CA THR A 308 -7.87 12.04 -8.01
C THR A 308 -7.80 10.53 -7.83
N SER A 309 -7.82 9.76 -8.91
CA SER A 309 -7.78 8.30 -8.81
C SER A 309 -6.43 7.80 -8.28
N ALA A 310 -6.45 6.70 -7.54
CA ALA A 310 -5.24 6.00 -7.11
C ALA A 310 -4.30 5.72 -8.28
N ARG A 311 -4.85 5.34 -9.44
CA ARG A 311 -4.09 5.10 -10.66
C ARG A 311 -3.35 6.33 -11.17
N ASN A 312 -3.95 7.52 -11.11
CA ASN A 312 -3.28 8.77 -11.48
C ASN A 312 -2.14 9.11 -10.53
N ILE A 313 -2.35 8.93 -9.22
CA ILE A 313 -1.33 9.16 -8.19
C ILE A 313 -0.11 8.25 -8.42
N LEU A 314 -0.36 6.97 -8.67
CA LEU A 314 0.69 5.95 -8.72
C LEU A 314 1.35 5.83 -10.08
N PHE A 315 0.58 5.84 -11.17
CA PHE A 315 1.07 5.48 -12.50
C PHE A 315 0.73 6.51 -13.56
N ASP A 316 -0.55 6.75 -13.86
CA ASP A 316 -0.97 7.48 -15.07
C ASP A 316 -0.56 8.96 -15.08
N GLY A 317 -0.38 9.58 -13.90
CA GLY A 317 0.11 10.96 -13.78
C GLY A 317 -0.97 11.97 -13.43
N ILE A 318 -0.63 12.83 -12.47
CA ILE A 318 -1.34 14.06 -12.14
C ILE A 318 -0.90 15.14 -13.15
N PRO A 319 -1.82 15.75 -13.91
CA PRO A 319 -1.48 16.69 -14.97
C PRO A 319 -0.93 18.02 -14.42
N ILE A 320 0.03 18.55 -15.17
CA ILE A 320 0.66 19.86 -15.00
C ILE A 320 0.54 20.57 -16.35
N TYR A 321 -0.33 21.59 -16.40
CA TYR A 321 -0.70 22.28 -17.63
C TYR A 321 0.33 23.37 -17.97
N CYS A 322 1.16 23.09 -18.97
CA CYS A 322 2.15 24.03 -19.48
C CYS A 322 1.83 24.57 -20.88
N ASN A 323 0.61 24.32 -21.37
CA ASN A 323 0.01 24.89 -22.58
C ASN A 323 -0.61 26.29 -22.30
N VAL A 324 0.08 27.09 -21.51
CA VAL A 324 -0.39 28.36 -20.94
C VAL A 324 0.29 29.55 -21.63
N THR A 325 -0.43 30.67 -21.76
CA THR A 325 0.06 31.84 -22.50
C THR A 325 0.59 32.95 -21.61
N ASP A 326 0.16 33.02 -20.35
CA ASP A 326 0.54 34.08 -19.42
C ASP A 326 2.01 33.97 -18.97
N PHE A 327 2.59 35.10 -18.60
CA PHE A 327 4.01 35.20 -18.27
C PHE A 327 4.39 34.36 -17.04
N SER A 328 3.60 34.43 -15.97
CA SER A 328 3.90 33.76 -14.71
C SER A 328 3.96 32.25 -14.90
N SER A 329 2.95 31.69 -15.57
CA SER A 329 2.88 30.26 -15.79
C SER A 329 3.94 29.76 -16.78
N LYS A 330 4.24 30.55 -17.83
CA LYS A 330 5.38 30.26 -18.72
C LYS A 330 6.72 30.21 -18.00
N ALA A 331 6.95 31.11 -17.05
CA ALA A 331 8.19 31.15 -16.28
C ALA A 331 8.37 29.88 -15.45
N VAL A 332 7.33 29.45 -14.73
CA VAL A 332 7.35 28.20 -13.95
C VAL A 332 7.50 26.98 -14.86
N CYS A 333 6.71 26.91 -15.94
CA CYS A 333 6.77 25.82 -16.90
C CYS A 333 8.11 25.70 -17.63
N SER A 334 8.85 26.79 -17.80
CA SER A 334 10.22 26.76 -18.34
C SER A 334 11.17 25.96 -17.44
N GLU A 335 11.04 26.08 -16.11
CA GLU A 335 11.85 25.29 -15.17
C GLU A 335 11.42 23.82 -15.14
N ILE A 336 10.11 23.53 -15.23
CA ILE A 336 9.59 22.16 -15.34
C ILE A 336 10.14 21.50 -16.62
N LYS A 337 10.14 22.21 -17.75
CA LYS A 337 10.69 21.74 -19.03
C LYS A 337 12.18 21.39 -18.98
N LYS A 338 12.97 22.12 -18.17
CA LYS A 338 14.39 21.79 -17.96
C LYS A 338 14.59 20.46 -17.23
N ARG A 339 13.61 20.03 -16.43
CA ARG A 339 13.59 18.77 -15.66
C ARG A 339 12.62 17.74 -16.26
N LYS A 340 12.38 17.78 -17.58
CA LYS A 340 11.40 16.93 -18.27
C LYS A 340 11.63 15.42 -18.08
N ASP A 341 12.86 15.01 -17.79
CA ASP A 341 13.24 13.63 -17.47
C ASP A 341 12.61 13.11 -16.17
N LYS A 342 12.13 14.02 -15.30
CA LYS A 342 11.46 13.68 -14.04
C LYS A 342 9.93 13.63 -14.15
N PHE A 343 9.37 13.99 -15.31
CA PHE A 343 7.93 14.04 -15.52
C PHE A 343 7.52 13.20 -16.73
N GLN A 344 6.33 12.62 -16.65
CA GLN A 344 5.72 11.96 -17.81
C GLN A 344 5.29 13.00 -18.84
N GLN A 345 5.42 12.68 -20.11
CA GLN A 345 4.80 13.46 -21.17
C GLN A 345 3.38 12.93 -21.38
N LEU A 346 2.36 13.70 -21.00
CA LEU A 346 0.95 13.30 -21.17
C LEU A 346 0.39 13.79 -22.51
N ASP A 347 0.71 15.02 -22.89
CA ASP A 347 0.32 15.64 -24.16
C ASP A 347 1.30 16.78 -24.52
N GLU A 348 1.11 17.46 -25.66
CA GLU A 348 1.93 18.60 -26.06
C GLU A 348 1.88 19.71 -24.99
N ASN A 349 3.04 19.97 -24.37
CA ASN A 349 3.18 20.89 -23.23
C ASN A 349 2.30 20.55 -22.01
N ILE A 350 1.87 19.30 -21.84
CA ILE A 350 1.25 18.81 -20.60
C ILE A 350 2.12 17.71 -20.02
N TYR A 351 2.55 17.92 -18.77
CA TYR A 351 3.41 16.99 -18.04
C TYR A 351 2.61 16.25 -16.96
N GLY A 352 3.05 15.06 -16.58
CA GLY A 352 2.41 14.22 -15.58
C GLY A 352 3.35 13.87 -14.45
N PHE A 353 2.91 14.11 -13.21
CA PHE A 353 3.61 13.60 -12.02
C PHE A 353 2.92 12.35 -11.49
N SER A 354 3.65 11.24 -11.34
CA SER A 354 3.21 10.10 -10.53
C SER A 354 4.39 9.48 -9.81
N PHE A 355 4.12 8.70 -8.77
CA PHE A 355 5.19 8.10 -7.96
C PHE A 355 5.96 7.00 -8.68
N PHE A 356 5.32 6.24 -9.57
CA PHE A 356 5.91 5.06 -10.21
C PHE A 356 5.80 5.02 -11.73
N GLY A 357 5.00 5.89 -12.36
CA GLY A 357 4.69 5.83 -13.80
C GLY A 357 5.93 5.86 -14.70
N MET A 358 6.88 6.77 -14.42
CA MET A 358 8.13 6.89 -15.20
C MET A 358 9.04 5.65 -15.12
N ARG A 359 8.89 4.83 -14.09
CA ARG A 359 9.72 3.65 -13.86
C ARG A 359 9.13 2.37 -14.44
N ASN A 360 7.83 2.38 -14.77
CA ASN A 360 7.12 1.16 -15.11
C ASN A 360 7.61 0.58 -16.44
N GLY A 361 8.30 -0.57 -16.36
CA GLY A 361 8.86 -1.25 -17.52
C GLY A 361 10.03 -0.52 -18.18
N THR A 362 10.58 0.51 -17.54
CA THR A 362 11.72 1.26 -18.07
C THR A 362 13.04 0.71 -17.52
N ALA A 363 14.11 0.86 -18.32
CA ALA A 363 15.44 0.46 -17.89
C ALA A 363 15.94 1.43 -16.82
N GLY A 364 16.17 0.92 -15.62
CA GLY A 364 16.81 1.63 -14.54
C GLY A 364 18.30 1.88 -14.79
N GLU A 365 18.91 2.55 -13.83
CA GLU A 365 20.28 3.01 -13.91
C GLU A 365 21.29 1.86 -13.79
N ARG A 366 22.47 2.04 -14.39
CA ARG A 366 23.41 0.92 -14.54
C ARG A 366 24.10 0.60 -13.22
N PHE A 367 23.94 -0.64 -12.78
CA PHE A 367 24.69 -1.23 -11.68
C PHE A 367 25.91 -1.97 -12.20
N GLN A 368 26.96 -1.99 -11.40
CA GLN A 368 28.04 -2.97 -11.48
C GLN A 368 28.19 -3.61 -10.10
N VAL A 369 28.11 -4.94 -10.06
CA VAL A 369 28.17 -5.72 -8.81
C VAL A 369 29.18 -6.84 -8.93
N LYS A 370 29.69 -7.30 -7.79
CA LYS A 370 30.58 -8.47 -7.70
C LYS A 370 29.83 -9.76 -8.02
N ARG A 371 30.46 -10.65 -8.79
CA ARG A 371 29.88 -11.97 -9.12
C ARG A 371 30.16 -13.02 -8.05
N GLY A 372 31.18 -12.81 -7.21
CA GLY A 372 31.54 -13.72 -6.12
C GLY A 372 32.19 -15.02 -6.57
N ILE A 373 32.82 -15.04 -7.75
CA ILE A 373 33.60 -16.20 -8.24
C ILE A 373 34.95 -16.26 -7.53
N GLU A 374 35.62 -15.12 -7.37
CA GLU A 374 36.89 -15.04 -6.65
C GLU A 374 36.69 -15.12 -5.13
N ASN A 375 35.67 -14.43 -4.63
CA ASN A 375 35.32 -14.42 -3.22
C ASN A 375 33.80 -14.43 -3.06
N ILE A 376 33.24 -15.58 -2.65
CA ILE A 376 31.80 -15.75 -2.49
C ILE A 376 31.19 -14.79 -1.45
N LYS A 377 31.99 -14.28 -0.50
CA LYS A 377 31.53 -13.28 0.48
C LYS A 377 31.25 -11.91 -0.12
N GLU A 378 31.74 -11.64 -1.34
CA GLU A 378 31.49 -10.40 -2.07
C GLU A 378 30.30 -10.52 -3.02
N LEU A 379 29.64 -11.67 -3.12
CA LEU A 379 28.55 -11.92 -4.05
C LEU A 379 27.48 -10.81 -3.99
N GLY A 380 27.21 -10.20 -5.14
CA GLY A 380 26.19 -9.17 -5.29
C GLY A 380 26.57 -7.79 -4.75
N GLN A 381 27.75 -7.62 -4.14
CA GLN A 381 28.19 -6.34 -3.59
C GLN A 381 28.25 -5.28 -4.69
N VAL A 382 27.63 -4.12 -4.44
CA VAL A 382 27.64 -2.98 -5.38
C VAL A 382 29.01 -2.33 -5.37
N VAL A 383 29.63 -2.24 -6.55
CA VAL A 383 30.93 -1.58 -6.73
C VAL A 383 30.81 -0.27 -7.50
N GLN A 384 29.83 -0.17 -8.41
CA GLN A 384 29.51 1.07 -9.09
C GLN A 384 28.01 1.22 -9.33
N PHE A 385 27.56 2.46 -9.37
CA PHE A 385 26.23 2.85 -9.80
C PHE A 385 26.36 4.10 -10.68
N LYS A 386 25.75 4.06 -11.88
CA LYS A 386 25.93 5.11 -12.91
C LYS A 386 27.39 5.35 -13.33
N GLY A 387 28.24 4.33 -13.23
CA GLY A 387 29.68 4.43 -13.51
C GLY A 387 30.51 5.05 -12.38
N GLU A 388 29.86 5.50 -11.31
CA GLU A 388 30.52 6.09 -10.14
C GLU A 388 30.71 5.05 -9.04
N LYS A 389 31.81 5.15 -8.30
CA LYS A 389 32.14 4.25 -7.17
C LYS A 389 31.53 4.66 -5.84
N LYS A 390 31.01 5.88 -5.77
CA LYS A 390 30.29 6.45 -4.62
C LYS A 390 29.27 7.46 -5.14
N LEU A 391 28.29 7.78 -4.32
CA LEU A 391 27.35 8.87 -4.58
C LEU A 391 28.04 10.23 -4.40
N THR A 392 27.36 11.28 -4.84
CA THR A 392 27.79 12.68 -4.66
C THR A 392 26.65 13.52 -4.09
N ILE A 393 25.70 12.89 -3.39
CA ILE A 393 24.42 13.48 -3.00
C ILE A 393 24.50 14.01 -1.56
N TRP A 394 25.16 13.26 -0.69
CA TRP A 394 25.22 13.56 0.73
C TRP A 394 26.47 14.36 1.07
N SER A 395 26.46 15.04 2.21
CA SER A 395 27.65 15.73 2.70
C SER A 395 28.71 14.73 3.19
N GLY A 396 29.99 15.04 3.01
CA GLY A 396 31.08 14.13 3.40
C GLY A 396 31.14 12.82 2.60
N ASP A 397 32.13 11.99 2.92
CA ASP A 397 32.41 10.79 2.11
C ASP A 397 31.67 9.52 2.57
N LYS A 398 31.37 9.39 3.86
CA LYS A 398 30.86 8.13 4.45
C LYS A 398 29.46 7.76 3.94
N CYS A 399 28.50 8.68 3.98
CA CYS A 399 27.12 8.45 3.55
C CYS A 399 26.97 8.17 2.05
N ASN A 400 27.99 8.51 1.26
CA ASN A 400 27.99 8.31 -0.18
C ASN A 400 28.51 6.93 -0.62
N ASN A 401 29.09 6.14 0.28
CA ASN A 401 29.61 4.82 -0.05
C ASN A 401 28.49 3.79 -0.25
N PHE A 402 28.67 2.91 -1.23
CA PHE A 402 27.80 1.74 -1.40
C PHE A 402 28.15 0.67 -0.38
N MET A 403 27.16 0.24 0.39
CA MET A 403 27.29 -0.87 1.34
C MET A 403 26.33 -1.99 0.95
N GLY A 404 26.85 -3.20 0.87
CA GLY A 404 26.07 -4.39 0.57
C GLY A 404 25.65 -4.52 -0.89
N THR A 405 24.50 -5.14 -1.14
CA THR A 405 24.10 -5.62 -2.47
C THR A 405 23.01 -4.77 -3.12
N ASP A 406 22.51 -5.20 -4.29
CA ASP A 406 21.37 -4.61 -4.99
C ASP A 406 20.00 -5.06 -4.41
N SER A 407 19.98 -5.65 -3.21
CA SER A 407 18.81 -6.24 -2.53
C SER A 407 18.19 -7.50 -3.15
N THR A 408 18.74 -8.04 -4.26
CA THR A 408 18.18 -9.23 -4.92
C THR A 408 18.92 -10.52 -4.59
N ILE A 409 20.24 -10.42 -4.35
CA ILE A 409 21.12 -11.53 -4.03
C ILE A 409 22.02 -11.08 -2.87
N PHE A 410 22.37 -12.02 -1.98
CA PHE A 410 23.18 -11.76 -0.80
C PHE A 410 24.29 -12.80 -0.66
N PRO A 411 25.44 -12.46 -0.04
CA PRO A 411 26.50 -13.42 0.25
C PRO A 411 26.01 -14.56 1.16
N PRO A 412 26.36 -15.83 0.90
CA PRO A 412 25.95 -17.00 1.68
C PRO A 412 26.65 -17.12 3.04
N PHE A 413 26.22 -18.10 3.84
CA PHE A 413 26.80 -18.46 5.15
C PHE A 413 26.61 -17.39 6.23
N LEU A 414 25.38 -16.89 6.38
CA LEU A 414 25.02 -15.92 7.40
C LEU A 414 25.21 -16.48 8.81
N THR A 415 25.72 -15.62 9.68
CA THR A 415 25.77 -15.78 11.13
C THR A 415 24.93 -14.68 11.79
N PRO A 416 24.51 -14.86 13.06
CA PRO A 416 23.79 -13.82 13.80
C PRO A 416 24.55 -12.50 13.98
N ASN A 417 25.88 -12.49 13.78
CA ASN A 417 26.70 -11.28 13.88
C ASN A 417 26.79 -10.51 12.56
N ASP A 418 26.38 -11.13 11.44
CA ASP A 418 26.46 -10.50 10.14
C ASP A 418 25.36 -9.44 9.98
N THR A 419 25.71 -8.32 9.35
CA THR A 419 24.77 -7.27 8.97
C THR A 419 24.47 -7.39 7.48
N ILE A 420 23.20 -7.34 7.11
CA ILE A 420 22.79 -7.43 5.70
C ILE A 420 22.50 -6.03 5.21
N ALA A 421 23.37 -5.49 4.36
CA ALA A 421 23.18 -4.18 3.76
C ALA A 421 22.70 -4.29 2.30
N ALA A 422 21.93 -3.30 1.86
CA ALA A 422 21.58 -3.13 0.47
C ALA A 422 21.54 -1.66 0.08
N PHE A 423 22.10 -1.35 -1.09
CA PHE A 423 21.97 -0.03 -1.71
C PHE A 423 20.60 0.08 -2.40
N THR A 424 19.86 1.13 -2.06
CA THR A 424 18.51 1.39 -2.59
C THR A 424 18.54 2.73 -3.34
N PRO A 425 18.60 2.73 -4.68
CA PRO A 425 18.65 3.94 -5.50
C PRO A 425 17.49 4.90 -5.25
N GLU A 426 16.31 4.37 -4.89
CA GLU A 426 15.07 5.12 -4.72
C GLU A 426 15.14 6.12 -3.56
N ILE A 427 16.00 5.85 -2.58
CA ILE A 427 16.25 6.70 -1.41
C ILE A 427 17.70 7.19 -1.34
N CYS A 428 18.47 6.92 -2.40
CA CYS A 428 19.87 7.30 -2.56
C CYS A 428 20.79 6.91 -1.38
N ARG A 429 20.56 5.79 -0.70
CA ARG A 429 21.47 5.34 0.37
C ARG A 429 21.46 3.83 0.53
N SER A 430 22.45 3.34 1.27
CA SER A 430 22.47 1.96 1.74
C SER A 430 21.71 1.85 3.07
N ILE A 431 20.92 0.79 3.22
CA ILE A 431 20.24 0.44 4.47
C ILE A 431 20.82 -0.88 4.98
N ALA A 432 21.13 -0.92 6.27
CA ALA A 432 21.60 -2.10 6.97
C ALA A 432 20.45 -2.72 7.78
N ALA A 433 20.29 -4.04 7.66
CA ALA A 433 19.39 -4.85 8.45
C ALA A 433 20.17 -5.70 9.45
N TYR A 434 19.68 -5.74 10.68
CA TYR A 434 20.32 -6.38 11.82
C TYR A 434 19.54 -7.60 12.27
N TYR A 435 20.27 -8.63 12.72
CA TYR A 435 19.67 -9.87 13.23
C TYR A 435 18.81 -9.58 14.46
N THR A 436 17.61 -10.14 14.48
CA THR A 436 16.64 -9.99 15.59
C THR A 436 16.21 -11.32 16.21
N GLY A 437 16.49 -12.45 15.55
CA GLY A 437 16.13 -13.76 16.09
C GLY A 437 16.16 -14.87 15.05
N SER A 438 16.09 -16.11 15.52
CA SER A 438 15.97 -17.30 14.70
C SER A 438 14.49 -17.72 14.63
N ILE A 439 14.05 -18.20 13.47
CA ILE A 439 12.67 -18.62 13.23
C ILE A 439 12.65 -19.86 12.33
N THR A 440 11.55 -20.62 12.37
CA THR A 440 11.27 -21.65 11.36
C THR A 440 10.17 -21.13 10.43
N TYR A 441 10.51 -20.89 9.17
CA TYR A 441 9.56 -20.43 8.15
C TYR A 441 9.23 -21.59 7.20
N LYS A 442 7.98 -22.05 7.22
CA LYS A 442 7.50 -23.20 6.39
C LYS A 442 8.41 -24.44 6.47
N GLY A 443 8.89 -24.76 7.68
CA GLY A 443 9.77 -25.90 7.94
C GLY A 443 11.26 -25.65 7.67
N ILE A 444 11.64 -24.47 7.20
CA ILE A 444 13.04 -24.08 6.94
C ILE A 444 13.55 -23.24 8.12
N LYS A 445 14.68 -23.62 8.71
CA LYS A 445 15.37 -22.81 9.73
C LYS A 445 15.91 -21.54 9.08
N ALA A 446 15.62 -20.39 9.68
CA ALA A 446 15.89 -19.10 9.09
C ALA A 446 16.29 -18.06 10.14
N TYR A 447 16.93 -17.00 9.69
CA TYR A 447 17.28 -15.84 10.48
C TYR A 447 16.39 -14.65 10.11
N LYS A 448 15.88 -13.97 11.13
CA LYS A 448 15.04 -12.79 11.01
C LYS A 448 15.89 -11.53 11.19
N TYR A 449 15.80 -10.63 10.23
CA TYR A 449 16.47 -9.33 10.21
C TYR A 449 15.44 -8.19 10.16
N SER A 450 15.80 -7.06 10.74
CA SER A 450 15.00 -5.83 10.73
C SER A 450 15.89 -4.61 10.45
N ALA A 451 15.32 -3.56 9.87
CA ALA A 451 16.02 -2.34 9.51
C ALA A 451 15.19 -1.09 9.83
N ASP A 452 15.88 0.02 10.07
CA ASP A 452 15.29 1.35 10.25
C ASP A 452 16.19 2.44 9.62
N PHE A 453 15.78 3.70 9.74
CA PHE A 453 16.53 4.85 9.21
C PHE A 453 17.56 5.44 10.18
N GLY A 454 17.60 4.96 11.42
CA GLY A 454 18.46 5.47 12.49
C GLY A 454 18.05 6.85 13.01
N ASP A 455 19.00 7.52 13.66
CA ASP A 455 18.83 8.86 14.23
C ASP A 455 19.92 9.81 13.74
N ALA A 456 19.70 10.41 12.57
CA ALA A 456 20.65 11.35 11.97
C ALA A 456 20.84 12.64 12.80
N SER A 457 19.92 12.98 13.71
CA SER A 457 20.05 14.14 14.59
C SER A 457 21.03 13.92 15.76
N ARG A 458 21.36 12.67 16.08
CA ARG A 458 22.20 12.31 17.23
C ARG A 458 23.41 11.46 16.88
N ASP A 459 23.30 10.60 15.87
CA ASP A 459 24.36 9.70 15.45
C ASP A 459 25.31 10.41 14.48
N PRO A 460 26.57 10.68 14.87
CA PRO A 460 27.56 11.34 14.02
C PRO A 460 27.75 10.64 12.68
N ASP A 461 27.58 9.32 12.62
CA ASP A 461 27.76 8.53 11.41
C ASP A 461 26.63 8.73 10.38
N LEU A 462 25.49 9.24 10.84
CA LEU A 462 24.30 9.50 10.02
C LEU A 462 24.06 10.99 9.74
N THR A 463 24.76 11.89 10.44
CA THR A 463 24.65 13.35 10.25
C THR A 463 24.88 13.79 8.80
N CYS A 464 25.68 13.05 8.03
CA CYS A 464 25.90 13.36 6.61
C CYS A 464 24.65 13.24 5.72
N PHE A 465 23.61 12.53 6.19
CA PHE A 465 22.32 12.44 5.50
C PHE A 465 21.43 13.67 5.70
N CYS A 466 21.78 14.58 6.62
CA CYS A 466 21.05 15.81 6.84
C CYS A 466 21.26 16.79 5.66
N THR A 467 20.21 17.50 5.25
CA THR A 467 20.27 18.44 4.11
C THR A 467 21.10 19.67 4.41
N THR A 468 21.11 20.13 5.67
CA THR A 468 22.04 21.17 6.13
C THR A 468 22.70 20.76 7.45
N PRO A 469 23.88 21.30 7.78
CA PRO A 469 24.57 21.01 9.06
C PRO A 469 23.74 21.39 10.29
N ASP A 470 22.87 22.40 10.17
CA ASP A 470 22.14 23.00 11.29
C ASP A 470 20.71 22.46 11.45
N THR A 471 20.18 21.76 10.44
CA THR A 471 18.82 21.23 10.46
C THR A 471 18.79 19.76 10.01
N CYS A 472 18.63 18.88 11.00
CA CYS A 472 18.35 17.47 10.76
C CYS A 472 17.00 17.09 11.34
N PHE A 473 16.26 16.24 10.63
CA PHE A 473 15.09 15.60 11.21
C PHE A 473 15.50 14.68 12.36
N LYS A 474 14.61 14.54 13.34
CA LYS A 474 14.77 13.62 14.46
C LYS A 474 14.72 12.16 13.96
N LYS A 475 14.98 11.24 14.88
CA LYS A 475 14.97 9.80 14.66
C LYS A 475 13.87 9.30 13.73
N GLY A 476 14.25 8.39 12.82
CA GLY A 476 13.36 7.59 11.98
C GLY A 476 12.90 8.23 10.68
N LEU A 477 13.36 9.45 10.38
CA LEU A 477 13.13 10.12 9.10
C LEU A 477 14.41 10.15 8.26
N HIS A 478 14.23 10.11 6.94
CA HIS A 478 15.30 10.26 5.95
C HIS A 478 14.90 11.30 4.90
N ASP A 479 15.64 12.41 4.82
CA ASP A 479 15.34 13.52 3.92
C ASP A 479 15.76 13.19 2.49
N LEU A 480 14.81 13.09 1.56
CA LEU A 480 15.07 12.77 0.16
C LEU A 480 15.27 14.02 -0.70
N THR A 481 15.34 15.22 -0.12
CA THR A 481 15.35 16.46 -0.90
C THR A 481 16.53 16.53 -1.87
N ASN A 482 17.72 16.16 -1.44
CA ASN A 482 18.91 16.15 -2.30
C ASN A 482 18.92 14.97 -3.30
N CYS A 483 18.22 13.87 -2.96
CA CYS A 483 18.11 12.68 -3.79
C CYS A 483 17.11 12.88 -4.95
N VAL A 484 15.88 13.26 -4.63
CA VAL A 484 14.77 13.37 -5.58
C VAL A 484 14.68 14.77 -6.18
N GLY A 485 15.16 15.81 -5.48
CA GLY A 485 15.04 17.21 -5.89
C GLY A 485 13.68 17.82 -5.56
N ALA A 486 12.97 17.25 -4.58
CA ALA A 486 11.68 17.68 -4.05
C ALA A 486 11.65 17.35 -2.55
N PRO A 487 10.93 18.13 -1.70
CA PRO A 487 10.94 18.04 -0.23
C PRO A 487 10.13 16.83 0.29
N ILE A 488 10.49 15.65 -0.18
CA ILE A 488 9.93 14.37 0.21
C ILE A 488 10.77 13.82 1.35
N VAL A 489 10.10 13.29 2.37
CA VAL A 489 10.71 12.66 3.53
C VAL A 489 10.29 11.20 3.57
N ALA A 490 11.26 10.31 3.71
CA ALA A 490 11.03 8.89 3.89
C ALA A 490 10.95 8.53 5.38
N SER A 491 10.06 7.60 5.73
CA SER A 491 10.00 6.97 7.05
C SER A 491 9.53 5.52 6.93
N LEU A 492 9.48 4.79 8.04
CA LEU A 492 8.66 3.58 8.09
C LEU A 492 7.16 3.96 8.13
N PRO A 493 6.26 3.05 7.72
CA PRO A 493 4.82 3.32 7.75
C PRO A 493 4.31 3.73 9.13
N HIS A 494 3.37 4.66 9.13
CA HIS A 494 2.81 5.28 10.33
C HIS A 494 3.86 5.87 11.29
N PHE A 495 5.04 6.23 10.76
CA PHE A 495 6.18 6.68 11.55
C PHE A 495 6.64 5.66 12.62
N TYR A 496 6.52 4.37 12.32
CA TYR A 496 7.05 3.29 13.16
C TYR A 496 8.57 3.50 13.40
N LEU A 497 9.00 3.35 14.67
CA LEU A 497 10.37 3.63 15.15
C LEU A 497 10.89 5.07 14.98
N ALA A 498 10.05 6.01 14.53
CA ALA A 498 10.40 7.42 14.48
C ALA A 498 10.10 8.14 15.81
N ASP A 499 10.59 9.37 15.95
CA ASP A 499 10.29 10.23 17.09
C ASP A 499 8.77 10.42 17.27
N ARG A 500 8.30 10.44 18.52
CA ARG A 500 6.87 10.46 18.86
C ARG A 500 6.18 11.73 18.36
N GLU A 501 6.90 12.83 18.21
CA GLU A 501 6.35 14.08 17.66
C GLU A 501 5.71 13.88 16.27
N TYR A 502 6.32 13.04 15.43
CA TYR A 502 5.81 12.76 14.09
C TYR A 502 4.52 11.93 14.11
N GLN A 503 4.29 11.16 15.19
CA GLN A 503 3.06 10.38 15.38
C GLN A 503 1.90 11.23 15.90
N THR A 504 2.20 12.35 16.57
CA THR A 504 1.18 13.25 17.14
C THR A 504 0.74 14.36 16.19
N GLY A 505 1.50 14.60 15.10
CA GLY A 505 1.20 15.68 14.16
C GLY A 505 0.01 15.41 13.23
N VAL A 506 -0.38 14.14 13.05
CA VAL A 506 -1.45 13.73 12.14
C VAL A 506 -2.33 12.68 12.82
N VAL A 507 -3.64 12.90 12.80
CA VAL A 507 -4.63 11.96 13.35
C VAL A 507 -4.76 10.74 12.42
N GLY A 508 -4.92 9.54 12.97
CA GLY A 508 -5.10 8.28 12.21
C GLY A 508 -3.84 7.40 12.10
N LEU A 509 -2.71 7.84 12.67
CA LEU A 509 -1.49 7.06 12.70
C LEU A 509 -1.54 5.97 13.78
N ASN A 510 -1.22 4.71 13.43
CA ASN A 510 -1.22 3.58 14.36
C ASN A 510 0.00 2.67 14.14
N PRO A 511 1.22 3.09 14.53
CA PRO A 511 2.44 2.34 14.26
C PRO A 511 2.51 1.04 15.07
N THR A 512 2.30 -0.11 14.41
CA THR A 512 2.56 -1.44 14.97
C THR A 512 3.75 -2.14 14.30
N LYS A 513 4.47 -2.97 15.07
CA LYS A 513 5.65 -3.68 14.59
C LYS A 513 5.31 -4.62 13.43
N GLU A 514 4.27 -5.42 13.59
CA GLU A 514 3.89 -6.49 12.66
C GLU A 514 3.55 -5.92 11.27
N LYS A 515 2.90 -4.75 11.24
CA LYS A 515 2.45 -4.10 10.00
C LYS A 515 3.46 -3.13 9.40
N HIS A 516 4.39 -2.58 10.19
CA HIS A 516 5.21 -1.45 9.75
C HIS A 516 6.72 -1.66 9.89
N GLU A 517 7.19 -2.76 10.49
CA GLU A 517 8.62 -3.10 10.47
C GLU A 517 9.09 -3.48 9.06
N ILE A 518 10.31 -3.08 8.67
CA ILE A 518 11.02 -3.73 7.58
C ILE A 518 11.46 -5.10 8.09
N LEU A 519 11.06 -6.15 7.39
CA LEU A 519 11.30 -7.52 7.79
C LEU A 519 12.01 -8.27 6.67
N SER A 520 13.06 -9.01 6.99
CA SER A 520 13.65 -9.97 6.05
C SER A 520 13.98 -11.27 6.76
N ILE A 521 13.55 -12.38 6.18
CA ILE A 521 13.79 -13.74 6.67
C ILE A 521 14.66 -14.45 5.65
N PHE A 522 15.85 -14.85 6.06
CA PHE A 522 16.84 -15.51 5.21
C PHE A 522 17.10 -16.94 5.65
N GLU A 523 17.23 -17.85 4.69
CA GLU A 523 17.86 -19.14 4.96
C GLU A 523 19.38 -18.93 5.12
N PRO A 524 19.98 -19.33 6.25
CA PRO A 524 21.34 -18.91 6.61
C PRO A 524 22.45 -19.48 5.73
N MET A 525 22.29 -20.68 5.16
CA MET A 525 23.35 -21.29 4.36
C MET A 525 23.52 -20.60 3.00
N THR A 526 22.41 -20.28 2.34
CA THR A 526 22.37 -19.73 0.99
C THR A 526 22.11 -18.22 0.96
N SER A 527 21.66 -17.64 2.07
CA SER A 527 21.15 -16.26 2.15
C SER A 527 19.99 -15.99 1.21
N THR A 528 19.23 -17.04 0.88
CA THR A 528 18.03 -16.90 0.06
C THR A 528 16.94 -16.23 0.89
N PRO A 529 16.35 -15.11 0.42
CA PRO A 529 15.21 -14.50 1.10
C PRO A 529 13.99 -15.43 0.99
N LEU A 530 13.48 -15.88 2.15
CA LEU A 530 12.28 -16.70 2.26
C LEU A 530 11.01 -15.85 2.36
N LEU A 531 11.12 -14.71 3.05
CA LEU A 531 10.09 -13.68 3.16
C LEU A 531 10.78 -12.33 3.34
N ALA A 532 10.38 -11.32 2.60
CA ALA A 532 10.81 -9.95 2.82
C ALA A 532 9.61 -9.00 2.71
N HIS A 533 9.50 -8.08 3.65
CA HIS A 533 8.63 -6.91 3.62
C HIS A 533 9.53 -5.68 3.59
N ARG A 534 9.59 -5.01 2.43
CA ARG A 534 10.26 -3.72 2.30
C ARG A 534 9.20 -2.65 2.39
N ARG A 535 9.23 -1.91 3.48
CA ARG A 535 8.19 -0.93 3.82
C ARG A 535 8.76 0.47 3.83
N LEU A 536 8.08 1.38 3.14
CA LEU A 536 8.50 2.76 2.98
C LEU A 536 7.29 3.68 2.98
N GLN A 537 7.30 4.71 3.80
CA GLN A 537 6.35 5.81 3.77
C GLN A 537 7.00 7.03 3.15
N LEU A 538 6.26 7.68 2.25
CA LEU A 538 6.61 8.96 1.68
C LEU A 538 5.71 10.03 2.29
N SER A 539 6.35 11.04 2.85
CA SER A 539 5.73 12.18 3.50
C SER A 539 6.26 13.47 2.87
N ILE A 540 5.58 14.58 3.15
CA ILE A 540 6.03 15.93 2.79
C ILE A 540 6.12 16.78 4.04
N ALA A 541 7.22 17.53 4.18
CA ALA A 541 7.38 18.49 5.26
C ALA A 541 6.55 19.74 4.91
N LEU A 542 5.40 19.87 5.55
CA LEU A 542 4.53 21.02 5.40
C LEU A 542 4.90 22.09 6.42
N HIS A 543 4.85 23.34 5.98
CA HIS A 543 4.87 24.51 6.83
C HIS A 543 4.20 25.67 6.10
N LYS A 544 3.91 26.72 6.85
CA LYS A 544 3.28 27.92 6.35
C LYS A 544 4.18 28.67 5.36
N VAL A 545 3.63 29.05 4.20
CA VAL A 545 4.31 29.90 3.19
C VAL A 545 3.44 31.12 2.89
N ASP A 546 3.73 32.26 3.52
CA ASP A 546 2.90 33.48 3.45
C ASP A 546 2.61 33.96 2.02
N ALA A 547 3.56 33.76 1.11
CA ALA A 547 3.48 34.22 -0.28
C ALA A 547 2.57 33.34 -1.18
N ILE A 548 2.09 32.20 -0.68
CA ILE A 548 1.22 31.27 -1.41
C ILE A 548 -0.12 31.17 -0.67
N ASP A 549 -1.19 31.61 -1.31
CA ASP A 549 -2.50 31.76 -0.66
C ASP A 549 -3.02 30.43 -0.09
N LEU A 550 -2.80 29.32 -0.81
CA LEU A 550 -3.19 27.96 -0.39
C LEU A 550 -2.41 27.43 0.83
N MET A 551 -1.34 28.11 1.26
CA MET A 551 -0.41 27.66 2.30
C MET A 551 -0.28 28.63 3.49
N GLN A 552 -1.14 29.64 3.59
CA GLN A 552 -1.05 30.68 4.64
C GLN A 552 -1.45 30.19 6.05
N GLU A 553 -2.27 29.14 6.13
CA GLU A 553 -2.83 28.63 7.40
C GLU A 553 -2.40 27.18 7.71
N VAL A 554 -1.36 26.69 7.03
CA VAL A 554 -0.93 25.29 7.13
C VAL A 554 -0.04 25.10 8.36
N PRO A 555 -0.30 24.10 9.23
CA PRO A 555 0.57 23.80 10.36
C PRO A 555 1.93 23.26 9.90
N THR A 556 2.97 23.48 10.71
CA THR A 556 4.25 22.84 10.49
C THR A 556 4.17 21.37 10.91
N VAL A 557 4.21 20.44 9.95
CA VAL A 557 4.03 19.00 10.19
C VAL A 557 4.67 18.16 9.08
N ILE A 558 5.15 16.96 9.43
CA ILE A 558 5.51 15.95 8.43
C ILE A 558 4.25 15.18 8.04
N PHE A 559 3.66 15.55 6.91
CA PHE A 559 2.38 15.00 6.49
C PHE A 559 2.58 13.76 5.60
N PRO A 560 2.08 12.57 5.99
CA PRO A 560 2.21 11.35 5.20
C PRO A 560 1.36 11.44 3.93
N ILE A 561 1.93 11.04 2.79
CA ILE A 561 1.20 10.99 1.51
C ILE A 561 0.73 9.56 1.26
N LEU A 562 1.67 8.61 1.28
CA LEU A 562 1.41 7.20 1.05
C LEU A 562 2.51 6.35 1.67
N TRP A 563 2.22 5.08 1.88
CA TRP A 563 3.23 4.09 2.21
C TRP A 563 3.06 2.83 1.37
N ILE A 564 4.15 2.09 1.27
CA ILE A 564 4.36 1.02 0.32
C ILE A 564 4.85 -0.21 1.09
N ASP A 565 4.30 -1.39 0.78
CA ASP A 565 4.85 -2.70 1.18
C ASP A 565 5.20 -3.49 -0.07
N GLU A 566 6.49 -3.62 -0.38
CA GLU A 566 6.99 -4.55 -1.38
C GLU A 566 7.27 -5.90 -0.69
N VAL A 567 6.45 -6.89 -1.03
CA VAL A 567 6.49 -8.22 -0.41
C VAL A 567 7.05 -9.25 -1.38
N CYS A 568 8.07 -9.98 -0.94
CA CYS A 568 8.58 -11.18 -1.63
C CYS A 568 8.45 -12.39 -0.71
N ALA A 569 7.88 -13.51 -1.20
CA ALA A 569 7.68 -14.72 -0.40
C ALA A 569 7.93 -16.01 -1.18
N PHE A 570 8.66 -16.96 -0.61
CA PHE A 570 8.91 -18.29 -1.17
C PHE A 570 7.69 -19.23 -1.02
N PRO A 571 7.39 -20.18 -1.95
CA PRO A 571 8.14 -20.63 -3.14
C PRO A 571 7.79 -19.91 -4.45
N THR A 572 6.67 -19.19 -4.47
CA THR A 572 6.30 -18.33 -5.58
C THR A 572 6.97 -16.98 -5.36
N LEU A 573 8.24 -16.83 -5.77
CA LEU A 573 8.98 -15.56 -5.83
C LEU A 573 8.22 -14.52 -6.66
N HIS A 574 7.15 -13.98 -6.09
CA HIS A 574 6.26 -12.98 -6.67
C HIS A 574 6.37 -11.75 -5.79
N ALA A 575 7.02 -10.72 -6.30
CA ALA A 575 7.00 -9.41 -5.68
C ALA A 575 5.58 -8.83 -5.81
N THR A 576 5.01 -8.37 -4.71
CA THR A 576 3.72 -7.65 -4.69
C THR A 576 3.94 -6.30 -4.05
N LEU A 577 3.65 -5.23 -4.79
CA LEU A 577 3.66 -3.87 -4.28
C LEU A 577 2.26 -3.53 -3.78
N SER A 578 2.13 -3.32 -2.48
CA SER A 578 0.93 -2.80 -1.84
C SER A 578 1.14 -1.31 -1.61
N VAL A 579 0.22 -0.47 -2.07
CA VAL A 579 0.28 0.96 -1.76
C VAL A 579 -0.96 1.32 -0.96
N LEU A 580 -0.74 1.91 0.22
CA LEU A 580 -1.77 2.52 1.04
C LEU A 580 -1.57 4.03 1.02
N VAL A 581 -2.64 4.74 0.76
CA VAL A 581 -2.65 6.20 0.77
C VAL A 581 -3.17 6.65 2.13
N ALA A 582 -2.53 7.66 2.72
CA ALA A 582 -3.04 8.27 3.93
C ALA A 582 -4.27 9.12 3.56
N SER A 583 -5.46 8.62 3.90
CA SER A 583 -6.74 9.35 3.77
C SER A 583 -7.02 10.17 5.02
#